data_AF-A0A4Q5WDB4-F1
#
_entry.id   AF-A0A4Q5WDB4-F1
#
_cell.length_a   1.000
_cell.length_b   1.000
_cell.length_c   1.000
_cell.angle_alpha   90.00
_cell.angle_beta   90.00
_cell.angle_gamma   90.00
#
_symmetry.space_group_name_H-M   'P 1'
#
loop_
_entity.id
_entity.type
_entity.pdbx_description
1 polymer ?
#
loop_
_entity_poly.entity_id
_entity_poly.type
_entity_poly.pdbx_seq_one_letter_code
_entity_poly.pdbx_strand_id
1 'polypeptide(L)' 'VNSAVNREESRGAHAREDFPNRDDDKWMKHTLSWVNDKGAVKLDYRPVHAYTMSADVEYIKPKPRVY' A
#
# COMPACT_ATOMS: atom_id res chain seq x y z
N VAL A 1 -14.44 0.08 2.92
CA VAL A 1 -14.18 0.88 4.15
C VAL A 1 -13.14 0.21 5.06
N ASN A 2 -13.30 -1.06 5.44
CA ASN A 2 -12.37 -1.75 6.36
C ASN A 2 -10.88 -1.64 5.96
N SER A 3 -10.55 -1.81 4.69
CA SER A 3 -9.18 -1.67 4.18
C SER A 3 -8.63 -0.24 4.26
N ALA A 4 -9.47 0.77 4.01
CA ALA A 4 -9.10 2.19 4.07
C ALA A 4 -8.85 2.65 5.52
N VAL A 5 -9.70 2.21 6.46
CA VAL A 5 -9.53 2.51 7.90
C VAL A 5 -8.27 1.86 8.46
N ASN A 6 -7.98 0.62 8.06
CA ASN A 6 -6.80 -0.08 8.55
C ASN A 6 -5.48 0.48 7.97
N ARG A 7 -5.51 1.15 6.81
CA ARG A 7 -4.32 1.75 6.21
C ARG A 7 -4.05 3.13 6.80
N GLU A 8 -3.16 3.16 7.79
CA GLU A 8 -2.72 4.35 8.54
C GLU A 8 -1.56 5.07 7.82
N GLU A 9 -1.77 5.47 6.57
CA GLU A 9 -0.88 6.35 5.80
C GLU A 9 -1.69 7.09 4.72
N SER A 10 -1.04 8.02 4.02
CA SER A 10 -1.54 8.62 2.78
C SER A 10 -0.65 8.26 1.59
N ARG A 11 -1.25 7.75 0.51
CA ARG A 11 -0.54 7.39 -0.73
C ARG A 11 -1.45 7.50 -1.96
N GLY A 12 -1.08 8.39 -2.87
CA GLY A 12 -1.81 8.58 -4.13
C GLY A 12 -3.22 9.09 -3.88
N ALA A 13 -4.23 8.28 -4.26
CA ALA A 13 -5.65 8.63 -4.08
C ALA A 13 -6.21 8.31 -2.68
N HIS A 14 -5.50 7.50 -1.87
CA HIS A 14 -5.89 7.26 -0.48
C HIS A 14 -5.24 8.32 0.39
N ALA A 15 -6.02 9.29 0.86
CA ALA A 15 -5.56 10.40 1.68
C ALA A 15 -6.29 10.39 3.03
N ARG A 16 -5.52 10.52 4.10
CA ARG A 16 -5.99 10.53 5.49
C ARG A 16 -5.43 11.74 6.20
N GLU A 17 -6.30 12.57 6.76
CA GLU A 17 -5.89 13.78 7.49
C GLU A 17 -5.14 13.46 8.79
N ASP A 18 -5.48 12.33 9.42
CA ASP A 18 -4.82 11.84 10.64
C ASP A 18 -3.51 11.06 10.38
N PHE A 19 -3.25 10.67 9.12
CA PHE A 19 -2.00 10.10 8.65
C PHE A 19 -1.59 10.69 7.29
N PRO A 20 -1.19 11.97 7.25
CA PRO A 20 -1.05 12.72 5.99
C PRO A 20 0.17 12.32 5.16
N ASN A 21 1.13 11.62 5.77
CA ASN A 21 2.39 11.26 5.14
C ASN A 21 2.37 9.82 4.62
N ARG A 22 3.22 9.56 3.62
CA ARG A 22 3.53 8.21 3.15
C ARG A 22 4.48 7.52 4.13
N ASP A 23 4.21 6.26 4.44
CA ASP A 23 5.04 5.43 5.32
C ASP A 23 5.47 4.17 4.56
N ASP A 24 6.64 4.23 3.94
CA ASP A 24 7.18 3.13 3.15
C ASP A 24 7.67 1.96 4.01
N ASP A 25 8.03 2.20 5.27
CA ASP A 25 8.52 1.15 6.18
C ASP A 25 7.38 0.20 6.59
N LYS A 26 6.19 0.74 6.86
CA LYS A 26 5.04 -0.06 7.31
C LYS A 26 4.07 -0.41 6.20
N TRP A 27 3.92 0.44 5.17
CA TRP A 27 2.82 0.37 4.21
C TRP A 27 3.24 0.17 2.75
N MET A 28 4.52 -0.13 2.47
CA MET A 28 4.97 -0.63 1.17
C MET A 28 4.53 -2.08 0.92
N LYS A 29 3.21 -2.29 0.87
CA LYS A 29 2.53 -3.57 0.72
C LYS A 29 1.16 -3.39 0.09
N HIS A 30 0.72 -4.42 -0.61
CA HIS A 30 -0.64 -4.50 -1.13
C HIS A 30 -1.58 -5.02 -0.03
N THR A 31 -2.71 -4.33 0.16
CA THR A 31 -3.81 -4.85 1.00
C THR A 31 -4.62 -5.85 0.19
N LEU A 32 -4.77 -7.05 0.73
CA LEU A 32 -5.66 -8.09 0.21
C LEU A 32 -6.87 -8.20 1.13
N SER A 33 -8.07 -8.32 0.55
CA SER A 33 -9.31 -8.39 1.32
C SER A 33 -10.19 -9.53 0.83
N TRP A 34 -10.69 -10.33 1.76
CA TRP A 34 -11.68 -11.36 1.51
C TRP A 34 -12.93 -11.07 2.34
N VAL A 35 -14.09 -11.37 1.78
CA VAL A 35 -15.38 -11.21 2.46
C VAL A 35 -16.01 -12.60 2.53
N ASN A 36 -16.46 -13.01 3.71
CA ASN A 36 -17.21 -14.26 3.86
C ASN A 36 -18.72 -14.04 3.60
N ASP A 37 -19.48 -15.13 3.58
CA ASP A 37 -20.94 -15.09 3.32
C ASP A 37 -21.74 -14.29 4.38
N LYS A 38 -21.15 -14.07 5.56
CA LYS A 38 -21.73 -13.26 6.64
C LYS A 38 -21.31 -11.78 6.57
N GLY A 39 -20.58 -11.37 5.53
CA GLY A 39 -20.09 -10.01 5.34
C GLY A 39 -18.87 -9.62 6.17
N ALA A 40 -18.27 -10.56 6.92
CA ALA A 40 -17.05 -10.29 7.69
C ALA A 40 -15.85 -10.18 6.75
N VAL A 41 -15.04 -9.14 6.94
CA VAL A 41 -13.87 -8.84 6.09
C VAL A 41 -12.59 -9.32 6.78
N LYS A 42 -11.84 -10.17 6.10
CA LYS A 42 -10.47 -10.53 6.48
C LYS A 42 -9.50 -9.70 5.64
N LEU A 43 -8.52 -9.09 6.27
CA LEU A 43 -7.42 -8.41 5.61
C LEU A 43 -6.13 -9.23 5.74
N ASP A 44 -5.32 -9.19 4.69
CA ASP A 44 -3.96 -9.70 4.68
C ASP A 44 -3.09 -8.80 3.80
N TYR A 45 -1.79 -9.03 3.78
CA TYR A 45 -0.84 -8.20 3.05
C TYR A 45 0.16 -9.02 2.27
N ARG A 46 0.56 -8.50 1.11
CA ARG A 46 1.71 -9.03 0.36
C ARG A 46 2.71 -7.91 0.03
N PRO A 47 4.01 -8.21 0.00
CA PRO A 47 5.03 -7.21 -0.30
C PRO A 47 4.92 -6.70 -1.74
N VAL A 48 5.37 -5.48 -1.96
CA VAL A 48 5.61 -4.94 -3.32
C VAL A 48 6.91 -5.56 -3.86
N HIS A 49 6.96 -5.87 -5.15
CA HIS A 49 8.19 -6.34 -5.79
C HIS A 49 9.18 -5.20 -5.97
N ALA A 50 10.40 -5.37 -5.45
CA ALA A 50 11.49 -4.40 -5.53
C ALA A 50 12.54 -4.76 -6.59
N TYR A 51 12.13 -5.48 -7.64
CA TYR A 51 13.01 -5.97 -8.70
C TYR A 51 12.37 -5.81 -10.08
N THR A 52 13.22 -5.71 -11.10
CA THR A 52 12.86 -5.71 -12.52
C THR A 52 13.07 -7.11 -13.11
N MET A 53 12.48 -7.39 -14.28
CA MET A 53 12.61 -8.69 -14.95
C MET A 53 13.85 -8.79 -15.86
N SER A 54 14.55 -7.67 -16.10
CA SER A 54 15.79 -7.63 -16.90
C SER A 54 16.81 -6.66 -16.28
N ALA A 55 18.07 -6.78 -16.71
CA ALA A 55 19.15 -5.90 -16.28
C ALA A 55 19.20 -4.57 -17.06
N ASP A 56 18.30 -4.35 -18.03
CA ASP A 56 18.31 -3.16 -18.87
C ASP A 56 18.00 -1.88 -18.08
N VAL A 57 17.26 -2.02 -16.97
CA VAL A 57 16.88 -0.91 -16.10
C VAL A 57 16.94 -1.35 -14.64
N GLU A 58 17.60 -0.54 -13.81
CA GLU A 58 17.65 -0.73 -12.37
C GLU A 58 16.31 -0.42 -11.68
N TYR A 59 16.05 -1.03 -10.53
CA TYR A 59 14.87 -0.74 -9.72
C TYR A 59 14.87 0.73 -9.25
N ILE A 60 13.81 1.45 -9.59
CA ILE A 60 13.62 2.83 -9.15
C ILE A 60 13.16 2.84 -7.70
N LYS A 61 14.06 3.23 -6.80
CA LYS A 61 13.76 3.32 -5.37
C LYS A 61 12.66 4.37 -5.10
N PRO A 62 11.75 4.10 -4.14
CA PRO A 62 10.71 5.05 -3.75
C PRO A 62 11.31 6.39 -3.31
N LYS A 63 10.78 7.48 -3.87
CA LYS A 63 11.09 8.85 -3.47
C LYS A 63 9.79 9.62 -3.18
N PRO A 64 9.76 10.60 -2.28
CA PRO A 64 8.61 11.48 -2.11
C PRO A 64 8.18 12.07 -3.48
N ARG A 65 6.87 12.05 -3.75
CA ARG A 65 6.30 12.60 -4.99
C ARG A 65 5.84 14.02 -4.71
N VAL A 66 6.48 14.99 -5.36
CA VAL A 66 6.14 16.42 -5.34
C VAL A 66 5.88 16.82 -6.79
N TYR A 67 4.84 17.62 -7.04
CA TYR A 67 4.47 18.10 -8.37
C TYR A 67 5.00 19.50 -8.63
#